data_AF-A0A5A8CNE0-F1
#
_entry.id   AF-A0A5A8CNE0-F1
#
_cell.length_a   1.000
_cell.length_b   1.000
_cell.length_c   1.000
_cell.angle_alpha   90.00
_cell.angle_beta   90.00
_cell.angle_gamma   90.00
#
_symmetry.space_group_name_H-M   'P 1'
#
loop_
_entity.id
_entity.type
_entity.pdbx_description
1 polymer ?
#
loop_
_entity_poly.entity_id
_entity_poly.type
_entity_poly.pdbx_seq_one_letter_code
_entity_poly.pdbx_strand_id
1 'polypeptide(L)'
;MRARVLLMPGWTLFEQLALEESLMRSSQEMWLLLSRPALPAPCTVVMGANAKPHEVLNVNEVLARSAPVIRRFSGGGTVAVDEGITLTSVIGSTLHVTDAGRFPPEIMRWSERLYKPAFARIGSGMHLLEHDYCIGQQKIGGNAQALARDRWVHHTSWIWDIHPSSLRLLTVPPKTPAYREERDHDSFVARVKDLAPAAMSRGRLERQVLAAMLSQFEPVGEGGQPLFENGEGPNEMATSLWDAALGLPGASRFLQAALQAARTAAEQVHAESSARKSNKVVSLADLQAAGSRK
;
A
#
# COMPACT_ATOMS: atom_id res chain seq x y z
N MET A 1 -10.19 -6.59 -17.68
CA MET A 1 -10.43 -7.67 -16.69
C MET A 1 -11.27 -7.11 -15.55
N ARG A 2 -12.18 -7.85 -14.90
CA ARG A 2 -13.04 -7.24 -13.87
C ARG A 2 -12.34 -7.17 -12.51
N ALA A 3 -12.53 -6.08 -11.77
CA ALA A 3 -12.07 -5.93 -10.39
C ALA A 3 -13.04 -5.10 -9.52
N ARG A 4 -13.11 -5.43 -8.23
CA ARG A 4 -13.75 -4.57 -7.23
C ARG A 4 -12.80 -3.45 -6.84
N VAL A 5 -13.33 -2.24 -6.66
CA VAL A 5 -12.55 -1.10 -6.18
C VAL A 5 -13.00 -0.73 -4.78
N LEU A 6 -12.04 -0.53 -3.87
CA LEU A 6 -12.30 -0.07 -2.52
C LEU A 6 -11.43 1.14 -2.20
N LEU A 7 -12.09 2.26 -1.95
CA LEU A 7 -11.44 3.47 -1.44
C LEU A 7 -11.64 3.53 0.07
N MET A 8 -10.54 3.69 0.80
CA MET A 8 -10.52 3.56 2.27
C MET A 8 -10.07 4.86 2.94
N PRO A 9 -10.84 5.96 2.83
CA PRO A 9 -10.60 7.14 3.66
C PRO A 9 -10.96 6.81 5.12
N GLY A 10 -10.11 7.22 6.06
CA GLY A 10 -10.41 7.08 7.49
C GLY A 10 -10.25 5.68 8.10
N TRP A 11 -9.87 4.68 7.31
CA TRP A 11 -9.52 3.34 7.80
C TRP A 11 -8.16 3.35 8.48
N THR A 12 -7.99 2.68 9.61
CA THR A 12 -6.67 2.50 10.20
C THR A 12 -5.80 1.54 9.38
N LEU A 13 -4.48 1.66 9.53
CA LEU A 13 -3.52 0.72 8.93
C LEU A 13 -3.77 -0.75 9.31
N PHE A 14 -4.24 -1.00 10.54
CA PHE A 14 -4.50 -2.37 10.98
C PHE A 14 -5.74 -2.95 10.29
N GLU A 15 -6.83 -2.18 10.19
CA GLU A 15 -8.05 -2.61 9.48
C GLU A 15 -7.77 -2.85 7.99
N GLN A 16 -7.02 -1.96 7.33
CA GLN A 16 -6.58 -2.15 5.95
C GLN A 16 -5.78 -3.45 5.80
N LEU A 17 -4.75 -3.68 6.62
CA LEU A 17 -3.89 -4.86 6.50
C LEU A 17 -4.64 -6.16 6.81
N ALA A 18 -5.57 -6.14 7.78
CA ALA A 18 -6.44 -7.26 8.09
C ALA A 18 -7.39 -7.58 6.93
N LEU A 19 -7.94 -6.56 6.27
CA LEU A 19 -8.77 -6.72 5.09
C LEU A 19 -7.97 -7.26 3.90
N GLU A 20 -6.77 -6.73 3.63
CA GLU A 20 -5.89 -7.24 2.57
C GLU A 20 -5.56 -8.72 2.76
N GLU A 21 -5.22 -9.12 4.00
CA GLU A 21 -4.96 -10.53 4.33
C GLU A 21 -6.22 -11.39 4.14
N SER A 22 -7.38 -10.90 4.55
CA SER A 22 -8.67 -11.59 4.37
C SER A 22 -8.98 -11.80 2.88
N LEU A 23 -9.03 -10.73 2.08
CA LEU A 23 -9.38 -10.78 0.66
C LEU A 23 -8.43 -11.70 -0.13
N MET A 24 -7.15 -11.73 0.22
CA MET A 24 -6.17 -12.67 -0.34
C MET A 24 -6.52 -14.14 -0.02
N ARG A 25 -7.03 -14.42 1.18
CA ARG A 25 -7.33 -15.77 1.66
C ARG A 25 -8.68 -16.31 1.18
N SER A 26 -9.73 -15.49 1.13
CA SER A 26 -11.11 -15.97 0.90
C SER A 26 -11.74 -15.60 -0.44
N SER A 27 -11.49 -14.41 -1.00
CA SER A 27 -12.42 -13.81 -1.99
C SER A 27 -12.35 -14.33 -3.44
N GLN A 28 -11.20 -14.86 -3.90
CA GLN A 28 -10.86 -15.19 -5.31
C GLN A 28 -10.91 -14.02 -6.34
N GLU A 29 -11.80 -13.05 -6.21
CA GLU A 29 -11.92 -11.88 -7.09
C GLU A 29 -10.64 -11.01 -7.13
N MET A 30 -10.54 -10.17 -8.15
CA MET A 30 -9.55 -9.08 -8.23
C MET A 30 -10.03 -7.88 -7.41
N TRP A 31 -9.13 -7.30 -6.61
CA TRP A 31 -9.42 -6.08 -5.85
C TRP A 31 -8.34 -5.01 -6.07
N LEU A 32 -8.80 -3.77 -6.21
CA LEU A 32 -7.99 -2.55 -6.27
C LEU A 32 -8.32 -1.69 -5.05
N LEU A 33 -7.34 -1.50 -4.17
CA LEU A 33 -7.49 -0.70 -2.96
C LEU A 33 -6.66 0.58 -3.11
N LEU A 34 -7.22 1.72 -2.69
CA LEU A 34 -6.47 2.95 -2.44
C LEU A 34 -6.89 3.52 -1.09
N SER A 35 -5.92 3.84 -0.25
CA SER A 35 -6.14 4.32 1.11
C SER A 35 -5.33 5.57 1.43
N ARG A 36 -5.98 6.48 2.16
CA ARG A 36 -5.33 7.46 3.02
C ARG A 36 -5.65 7.03 4.46
N PRO A 37 -4.72 6.33 5.15
CA PRO A 37 -5.05 5.73 6.43
C PRO A 37 -5.32 6.80 7.50
N ALA A 38 -6.32 6.55 8.36
CA ALA A 38 -6.42 7.25 9.63
C ALA A 38 -5.24 6.85 10.51
N LEU A 39 -4.54 7.86 11.03
CA LEU A 39 -3.36 7.67 11.87
C LEU A 39 -3.71 8.05 13.32
N PRO A 40 -3.58 7.13 14.30
CA PRO A 40 -3.86 7.43 15.70
C PRO A 40 -2.72 8.21 16.39
N ALA A 41 -1.62 8.45 15.68
CA ALA A 41 -0.47 9.26 16.07
C ALA A 41 0.17 9.84 14.79
N PRO A 42 1.04 10.87 14.85
CA PRO A 42 1.60 11.51 13.65
C PRO A 42 2.33 10.58 12.66
N CYS A 43 2.77 9.41 13.10
CA CYS A 43 3.30 8.35 12.24
C CYS A 43 3.05 6.98 12.88
N THR A 44 2.75 5.97 12.05
CA THR A 44 2.71 4.55 12.43
C THR A 44 3.81 3.79 11.68
N VAL A 45 4.50 2.87 12.34
CA VAL A 45 5.53 2.03 11.71
C VAL A 45 4.93 0.68 11.29
N VAL A 46 5.19 0.25 10.06
CA VAL A 46 4.74 -1.04 9.52
C VAL A 46 5.94 -1.93 9.21
N MET A 47 6.22 -2.89 10.08
CA MET A 47 7.27 -3.89 9.94
C MET A 47 6.86 -5.04 9.03
N GLY A 48 7.79 -5.55 8.21
CA GLY A 48 7.61 -6.80 7.46
C GLY A 48 7.51 -8.03 8.38
N ALA A 49 6.82 -9.08 7.94
CA ALA A 49 6.48 -10.25 8.75
C ALA A 49 7.65 -10.85 9.55
N ASN A 50 8.86 -10.89 8.97
CA ASN A 50 10.05 -11.50 9.56
C ASN A 50 11.04 -10.48 10.19
N ALA A 51 10.78 -9.17 10.14
CA ALA A 51 11.72 -8.16 10.63
C ALA A 51 11.82 -8.17 12.17
N LYS A 52 13.02 -8.06 12.75
CA LYS A 52 13.20 -7.95 14.21
C LYS A 52 13.21 -6.47 14.62
N PRO A 53 12.52 -6.06 15.72
CA PRO A 53 12.42 -4.64 16.07
C PRO A 53 13.77 -3.92 16.19
N HIS A 54 14.75 -4.54 16.86
CA HIS A 54 16.09 -3.95 17.07
C HIS A 54 16.94 -3.82 15.79
N GLU A 55 16.59 -4.50 14.69
CA GLU A 55 17.33 -4.42 13.42
C GLU A 55 16.83 -3.29 12.51
N VAL A 56 15.58 -2.84 12.70
CA VAL A 56 14.86 -1.96 11.75
C VAL A 56 14.20 -0.73 12.39
N LEU A 57 14.12 -0.68 13.72
CA LEU A 57 13.52 0.43 14.46
C LEU A 57 14.57 1.17 15.29
N ASN A 58 14.48 2.49 15.29
CA ASN A 58 15.04 3.28 16.37
C ASN A 58 14.08 3.18 17.57
N VAL A 59 14.24 2.12 18.36
CA VAL A 59 13.35 1.77 19.48
C VAL A 59 13.16 2.95 20.45
N ASN A 60 14.22 3.74 20.70
CA ASN A 60 14.14 4.88 21.61
C ASN A 60 13.22 5.98 21.06
N GLU A 61 13.32 6.33 19.77
CA GLU A 61 12.42 7.29 19.12
C GLU A 61 10.98 6.78 19.04
N VAL A 62 10.79 5.48 18.74
CA VAL A 62 9.47 4.83 18.72
C VAL A 62 8.79 4.92 20.08
N LEU A 63 9.51 4.63 21.16
CA LEU A 63 9.00 4.71 22.54
C LEU A 63 8.75 6.16 22.97
N ALA A 64 9.71 7.07 22.75
CA ALA A 64 9.60 8.48 23.16
C ALA A 64 8.45 9.22 22.45
N ARG A 65 8.08 8.79 21.25
CA ARG A 65 7.00 9.38 20.43
C ARG A 65 5.69 8.60 20.52
N SER A 66 5.63 7.52 21.31
CA SER A 66 4.49 6.58 21.37
C SER A 66 4.02 6.12 19.99
N ALA A 67 4.94 5.92 19.04
CA ALA A 67 4.61 5.60 17.66
C ALA A 67 4.05 4.16 17.58
N PRO A 68 2.83 3.94 17.06
CA PRO A 68 2.28 2.60 16.91
C PRO A 68 3.15 1.76 15.97
N VAL A 69 3.30 0.47 16.27
CA VAL A 69 4.08 -0.46 15.46
C VAL A 69 3.22 -1.67 15.10
N ILE A 70 3.04 -1.90 13.79
CA ILE A 70 2.28 -3.03 13.24
C ILE A 70 3.25 -3.94 12.49
N ARG A 71 3.22 -5.24 12.78
CA ARG A 71 3.83 -6.28 11.95
C ARG A 71 2.80 -6.76 10.93
N ARG A 72 3.08 -6.58 9.65
CA ARG A 72 2.17 -7.01 8.56
C ARG A 72 2.37 -8.49 8.18
N PHE A 73 1.37 -9.06 7.53
CA PHE A 73 1.39 -10.45 7.02
C PHE A 73 2.38 -10.69 5.86
N SER A 74 2.70 -9.65 5.07
CA SER A 74 3.61 -9.74 3.91
C SER A 74 5.10 -9.63 4.27
N GLY A 75 5.97 -10.07 3.36
CA GLY A 75 7.43 -9.97 3.50
C GLY A 75 7.98 -8.55 3.25
N GLY A 76 9.30 -8.43 3.09
CA GLY A 76 9.96 -7.15 2.78
C GLY A 76 10.37 -6.32 3.99
N GLY A 77 10.81 -5.08 3.75
CA GLY A 77 11.37 -4.16 4.76
C GLY A 77 10.33 -3.49 5.67
N THR A 78 10.78 -2.56 6.50
CA THR A 78 9.94 -1.75 7.39
C THR A 78 9.73 -0.36 6.78
N VAL A 79 8.52 0.20 6.95
CA VAL A 79 8.19 1.56 6.49
C VAL A 79 7.59 2.39 7.61
N ALA A 80 7.82 3.70 7.58
CA ALA A 80 7.11 4.69 8.37
C ALA A 80 5.96 5.24 7.52
N VAL A 81 4.76 5.32 8.10
CA VAL A 81 3.54 5.81 7.44
C VAL A 81 3.01 7.00 8.24
N ASP A 82 3.22 8.20 7.70
CA ASP A 82 2.63 9.44 8.17
C ASP A 82 1.60 9.98 7.17
N GLU A 83 1.08 11.18 7.44
CA GLU A 83 0.04 11.80 6.61
C GLU A 83 0.45 11.98 5.15
N GLY A 84 1.76 12.05 4.83
CA GLY A 84 2.27 12.20 3.48
C GLY A 84 2.19 10.93 2.62
N ILE A 85 1.93 9.78 3.24
CA ILE A 85 1.93 8.47 2.58
C ILE A 85 0.55 8.08 2.08
N THR A 86 0.50 7.61 0.83
CA THR A 86 -0.70 7.02 0.21
C THR A 86 -0.44 5.55 -0.03
N LEU A 87 -1.43 4.69 0.25
CA LEU A 87 -1.30 3.25 0.06
C LEU A 87 -2.16 2.77 -1.11
N THR A 88 -1.63 1.86 -1.92
CA THR A 88 -2.38 1.13 -2.93
C THR A 88 -2.10 -0.35 -2.86
N SER A 89 -3.13 -1.18 -3.03
CA SER A 89 -2.98 -2.63 -3.01
C SER A 89 -3.77 -3.27 -4.15
N VAL A 90 -3.09 -4.09 -4.94
CA VAL A 90 -3.74 -5.00 -5.88
C VAL A 90 -3.75 -6.38 -5.26
N ILE A 91 -4.93 -6.97 -5.13
CA ILE A 91 -5.12 -8.32 -4.63
C ILE A 91 -5.68 -9.14 -5.78
N GLY A 92 -4.94 -10.17 -6.18
CA GLY A 92 -5.23 -10.88 -7.42
C GLY A 92 -5.24 -12.39 -7.31
N SER A 93 -5.65 -13.01 -8.41
CA SER A 93 -5.42 -14.43 -8.68
C SER A 93 -4.51 -14.57 -9.89
N THR A 94 -3.58 -15.53 -9.84
CA THR A 94 -2.75 -15.92 -11.01
C THR A 94 -3.58 -16.54 -12.14
N LEU A 95 -4.85 -16.88 -11.88
CA LEU A 95 -5.82 -17.31 -12.89
C LEU A 95 -6.35 -16.12 -13.71
N HIS A 96 -6.36 -14.92 -13.12
CA HIS A 96 -6.90 -13.72 -13.74
C HIS A 96 -5.78 -12.89 -14.38
N VAL A 97 -4.70 -12.57 -13.64
CA VAL A 97 -3.56 -11.79 -14.14
C VAL A 97 -2.40 -12.72 -14.48
N THR A 98 -2.33 -13.13 -15.75
CA THR A 98 -1.31 -14.07 -16.23
C THR A 98 0.04 -13.42 -16.52
N ASP A 99 0.08 -12.12 -16.83
CA ASP A 99 1.31 -11.38 -17.18
C ASP A 99 2.03 -10.72 -15.97
N ALA A 100 1.44 -10.82 -14.78
CA ALA A 100 2.08 -10.50 -13.50
C ALA A 100 3.02 -11.61 -13.01
N GLY A 101 2.96 -12.80 -13.60
CA GLY A 101 3.73 -13.96 -13.16
C GLY A 101 3.24 -14.56 -11.84
N ARG A 102 4.14 -15.29 -11.17
CA ARG A 102 3.86 -16.04 -9.93
C ARG A 102 4.81 -15.68 -8.79
N PHE A 103 5.89 -14.95 -9.06
CA PHE A 103 6.92 -14.64 -8.08
C PHE A 103 7.12 -13.13 -7.90
N PRO A 104 7.63 -12.66 -6.74
CA PRO A 104 7.69 -11.23 -6.43
C PRO A 104 8.39 -10.35 -7.49
N PRO A 105 9.54 -10.74 -8.08
CA PRO A 105 10.20 -9.94 -9.12
C PRO A 105 9.42 -9.83 -10.45
N GLU A 106 8.48 -10.73 -10.73
CA GLU A 106 7.62 -10.67 -11.91
C GLU A 106 6.47 -9.69 -11.65
N ILE A 107 5.85 -9.81 -10.47
CA ILE A 107 4.78 -8.93 -10.00
C ILE A 107 5.30 -7.49 -9.92
N MET A 108 6.52 -7.25 -9.40
CA MET A 108 7.16 -5.93 -9.37
C MET A 108 7.35 -5.31 -10.76
N ARG A 109 7.76 -6.09 -11.78
CA ARG A 109 7.91 -5.60 -13.16
C ARG A 109 6.56 -5.34 -13.83
N TRP A 110 5.54 -6.11 -13.47
CA TRP A 110 4.16 -5.85 -13.91
C TRP A 110 3.60 -4.58 -13.29
N SER A 111 3.77 -4.40 -11.98
CA SER A 111 3.28 -3.21 -11.27
C SER A 111 4.08 -1.96 -11.63
N GLU A 112 5.36 -2.07 -12.04
CA GLU A 112 6.06 -0.97 -12.72
C GLU A 112 5.28 -0.53 -13.97
N ARG A 113 4.98 -1.46 -14.90
CA ARG A 113 4.20 -1.15 -16.12
C ARG A 113 2.83 -0.54 -15.78
N LEU A 114 2.17 -1.06 -14.74
CA LEU A 114 0.88 -0.58 -14.27
C LEU A 114 0.96 0.88 -13.81
N TYR A 115 1.89 1.21 -12.92
CA TYR A 115 1.92 2.51 -12.26
C TYR A 115 2.69 3.60 -13.02
N LYS A 116 3.61 3.23 -13.93
CA LYS A 116 4.46 4.18 -14.69
C LYS A 116 3.71 5.32 -15.39
N PRO A 117 2.52 5.11 -16.01
CA PRO A 117 1.74 6.21 -16.60
C PRO A 117 1.38 7.32 -15.60
N ALA A 118 1.13 6.98 -14.34
CA ALA A 118 0.74 7.96 -13.30
C ALA A 118 1.87 8.95 -12.96
N PHE A 119 3.13 8.54 -13.18
CA PHE A 119 4.32 9.35 -12.87
C PHE A 119 4.98 9.93 -14.14
N ALA A 120 4.40 9.75 -15.33
CA ALA A 120 5.02 10.14 -16.60
C ALA A 120 5.31 11.64 -16.76
N ARG A 121 4.78 12.50 -15.88
CA ARG A 121 5.01 13.96 -15.86
C ARG A 121 5.72 14.45 -14.57
N ILE A 122 6.41 13.56 -13.86
CA ILE A 122 7.11 13.84 -12.60
C ILE A 122 8.58 13.42 -12.78
N GLY A 123 9.51 14.36 -12.62
CA GLY A 123 10.94 14.14 -12.86
C GLY A 123 11.25 13.40 -14.17
N SER A 124 12.08 12.35 -14.10
CA SER A 124 12.41 11.45 -15.21
C SER A 124 11.33 10.40 -15.54
N GLY A 125 10.19 10.42 -14.84
CA GLY A 125 9.25 9.30 -14.76
C GLY A 125 9.70 8.21 -13.80
N MET A 126 8.73 7.45 -13.28
CA MET A 126 8.97 6.34 -12.35
C MET A 126 9.49 5.10 -13.10
N HIS A 127 10.39 4.36 -12.45
CA HIS A 127 10.82 3.02 -12.84
C HIS A 127 11.07 2.14 -11.61
N LEU A 128 11.20 0.84 -11.83
CA LEU A 128 11.60 -0.12 -10.79
C LEU A 128 13.13 -0.17 -10.72
N LEU A 129 13.68 -0.02 -9.53
CA LEU A 129 15.11 -0.21 -9.26
C LEU A 129 15.26 -1.23 -8.12
N GLU A 130 15.77 -2.41 -8.47
CA GLU A 130 15.74 -3.65 -7.67
C GLU A 130 14.34 -4.05 -7.18
N HIS A 131 13.89 -3.48 -6.06
CA HIS A 131 12.63 -3.79 -5.38
C HIS A 131 11.79 -2.54 -5.07
N ASP A 132 12.29 -1.35 -5.41
CA ASP A 132 11.71 -0.06 -5.05
C ASP A 132 11.30 0.75 -6.28
N TYR A 133 10.30 1.61 -6.13
CA TYR A 133 9.90 2.55 -7.17
C TYR A 133 10.70 3.84 -7.02
N CYS A 134 11.39 4.25 -8.08
CA CYS A 134 12.33 5.35 -8.08
C CYS A 134 12.06 6.37 -9.19
N ILE A 135 12.50 7.61 -8.94
CA ILE A 135 12.73 8.64 -9.96
C ILE A 135 14.20 9.02 -9.83
N GLY A 136 14.96 8.92 -10.93
CA GLY A 136 16.43 8.84 -10.84
C GLY A 136 16.85 7.75 -9.83
N GLN A 137 17.83 8.05 -8.97
CA GLN A 137 18.27 7.13 -7.91
C GLN A 137 17.55 7.34 -6.56
N GLN A 138 16.43 8.05 -6.52
CA GLN A 138 15.70 8.34 -5.28
C GLN A 138 14.39 7.54 -5.18
N LYS A 139 14.17 6.91 -4.02
CA LYS A 139 13.00 6.10 -3.75
C LYS A 139 11.77 6.98 -3.52
N ILE A 140 10.73 6.80 -4.35
CA ILE A 140 9.42 7.46 -4.22
C ILE A 140 8.31 6.50 -3.77
N GLY A 141 8.58 5.20 -3.74
CA GLY A 141 7.66 4.22 -3.20
C GLY A 141 8.33 2.89 -2.88
N GLY A 142 7.81 2.20 -1.86
CA GLY A 142 8.21 0.85 -1.49
C GLY A 142 7.04 -0.11 -1.68
N ASN A 143 7.31 -1.33 -2.11
CA ASN A 143 6.29 -2.37 -2.26
C ASN A 143 6.65 -3.64 -1.47
N ALA A 144 5.65 -4.49 -1.26
CA ALA A 144 5.82 -5.82 -0.72
C ALA A 144 4.70 -6.75 -1.20
N GLN A 145 5.01 -8.04 -1.23
CA GLN A 145 4.09 -9.07 -1.69
C GLN A 145 3.84 -10.13 -0.61
N ALA A 146 2.64 -10.69 -0.66
CA ALA A 146 2.29 -11.95 -0.01
C ALA A 146 1.75 -12.89 -1.09
N LEU A 147 2.15 -14.16 -1.03
CA LEU A 147 1.75 -15.20 -1.98
C LEU A 147 1.03 -16.33 -1.23
N ALA A 148 -0.07 -16.80 -1.82
CA ALA A 148 -0.71 -18.08 -1.54
C ALA A 148 -0.64 -18.96 -2.81
N ARG A 149 -1.39 -20.06 -2.86
CA ARG A 149 -1.32 -21.05 -3.96
C ARG A 149 -1.56 -20.43 -5.34
N ASP A 150 -2.65 -19.69 -5.46
CA ASP A 150 -3.20 -19.09 -6.67
C ASP A 150 -3.52 -17.60 -6.48
N ARG A 151 -3.36 -17.07 -5.26
CA ARG A 151 -3.67 -15.69 -4.86
C ARG A 151 -2.42 -14.93 -4.46
N TRP A 152 -2.42 -13.62 -4.68
CA TRP A 152 -1.34 -12.73 -4.26
C TRP A 152 -1.87 -11.36 -3.84
N VAL A 153 -1.10 -10.69 -2.99
CA VAL A 153 -1.23 -9.25 -2.70
C VAL A 153 0.05 -8.57 -3.16
N HIS A 154 -0.09 -7.46 -3.88
CA HIS A 154 0.96 -6.48 -4.10
C HIS A 154 0.48 -5.17 -3.48
N HIS A 155 1.08 -4.75 -2.37
CA HIS A 155 0.81 -3.43 -1.79
C HIS A 155 2.02 -2.50 -1.91
N THR A 156 1.74 -1.21 -2.04
CA THR A 156 2.72 -0.15 -2.27
C THR A 156 2.41 1.06 -1.38
N SER A 157 3.44 1.62 -0.77
CA SER A 157 3.40 2.96 -0.17
C SER A 157 4.03 3.98 -1.10
N TRP A 158 3.25 5.00 -1.48
CA TRP A 158 3.69 6.14 -2.29
C TRP A 158 3.99 7.34 -1.41
N ILE A 159 5.16 7.94 -1.63
CA ILE A 159 5.74 8.97 -0.78
C ILE A 159 5.46 10.34 -1.40
N TRP A 160 4.22 10.84 -1.29
CA TRP A 160 3.92 12.21 -1.75
C TRP A 160 4.71 13.23 -0.95
N ASP A 161 4.67 13.06 0.37
CA ASP A 161 5.46 13.75 1.38
C ASP A 161 5.89 12.71 2.42
N ILE A 162 6.86 13.05 3.26
CA ILE A 162 7.17 12.32 4.50
C ILE A 162 7.93 13.27 5.42
N HIS A 163 7.56 13.33 6.70
CA HIS A 163 8.24 14.18 7.65
C HIS A 163 9.57 13.55 8.08
N PRO A 164 10.69 14.29 8.17
CA PRO A 164 11.98 13.73 8.58
C PRO A 164 11.95 13.02 9.95
N SER A 165 11.06 13.45 10.85
CA SER A 165 10.90 12.76 12.15
C SER A 165 10.23 11.39 12.05
N SER A 166 9.49 11.12 10.97
CA SER A 166 8.92 9.79 10.68
C SER A 166 10.01 8.84 10.20
N LEU A 167 10.95 9.33 9.38
CA LEU A 167 12.13 8.58 8.97
C LEU A 167 13.05 8.23 10.15
N ARG A 168 13.19 9.12 11.14
CA ARG A 168 13.98 8.88 12.38
C ARG A 168 13.48 7.71 13.25
N LEU A 169 12.26 7.21 13.03
CA LEU A 169 11.75 5.99 13.67
C LEU A 169 12.43 4.71 13.16
N LEU A 170 13.12 4.77 12.02
CA LEU A 170 13.73 3.62 11.35
C LEU A 170 15.26 3.65 11.45
N THR A 171 15.87 2.49 11.69
CA THR A 171 17.30 2.30 11.44
C THR A 171 17.53 1.91 9.99
N VAL A 172 18.75 2.10 9.49
CA VAL A 172 19.14 1.50 8.20
C VAL A 172 19.10 -0.03 8.37
N PRO A 173 18.32 -0.78 7.57
CA PRO A 173 18.19 -2.22 7.76
C PRO A 173 19.49 -2.94 7.37
N PRO A 174 19.78 -4.14 7.93
CA PRO A 174 20.99 -4.89 7.62
C PRO A 174 21.06 -5.43 6.18
N LYS A 175 19.94 -5.34 5.44
CA LYS A 175 19.88 -5.60 3.99
C LYS A 175 19.27 -4.39 3.32
N THR A 176 20.04 -3.75 2.47
CA THR A 176 19.67 -2.60 1.64
C THR A 176 19.92 -2.94 0.17
N PRO A 177 19.20 -2.28 -0.77
CA PRO A 177 19.49 -2.45 -2.20
C PRO A 177 20.84 -1.79 -2.53
N ALA A 178 21.55 -2.32 -3.53
CA ALA A 178 22.91 -1.87 -3.87
C ALA A 178 22.93 -0.40 -4.29
N TYR A 179 21.93 0.04 -5.06
CA TYR A 179 21.80 1.44 -5.50
C TYR A 179 21.57 2.43 -4.34
N ARG A 180 21.36 1.97 -3.10
CA ARG A 180 21.31 2.85 -1.93
C ARG A 180 22.64 3.59 -1.73
N GLU A 181 23.77 2.99 -2.07
CA GLU A 181 25.11 3.62 -1.96
C GLU A 181 25.34 4.21 -0.56
N GLU A 182 25.00 3.43 0.48
CA GLU A 182 25.12 3.79 1.91
C GLU A 182 24.38 5.05 2.39
N ARG A 183 23.61 5.72 1.51
CA ARG A 183 22.82 6.92 1.83
C ARG A 183 21.92 6.73 3.05
N ASP A 184 21.81 7.78 3.87
CA ASP A 184 20.83 7.86 4.95
C ASP A 184 19.38 7.91 4.40
N HIS A 185 18.38 7.97 5.29
CA HIS A 185 16.99 7.97 4.85
C HIS A 185 16.62 9.23 4.09
N ASP A 186 17.08 10.40 4.55
CA ASP A 186 16.77 11.71 3.96
C ASP A 186 17.40 11.87 2.55
N SER A 187 18.54 11.23 2.27
CA SER A 187 19.20 11.25 0.95
C SER A 187 18.75 10.11 0.01
N PHE A 188 18.17 9.03 0.57
CA PHE A 188 17.69 7.87 -0.19
C PHE A 188 16.23 8.01 -0.65
N VAL A 189 15.38 8.59 0.19
CA VAL A 189 13.95 8.79 -0.06
C VAL A 189 13.70 10.17 -0.67
N ALA A 190 12.90 10.22 -1.74
CA ALA A 190 12.38 11.48 -2.27
C ALA A 190 10.90 11.64 -1.94
N ARG A 191 10.52 12.88 -1.64
CA ARG A 191 9.12 13.32 -1.60
C ARG A 191 8.69 13.64 -3.02
N VAL A 192 7.66 12.98 -3.53
CA VAL A 192 7.18 13.20 -4.91
C VAL A 192 6.77 14.67 -5.13
N LYS A 193 6.28 15.37 -4.09
CA LYS A 193 5.94 16.80 -4.19
C LYS A 193 7.12 17.70 -4.60
N ASP A 194 8.36 17.32 -4.28
CA ASP A 194 9.57 18.09 -4.59
C ASP A 194 10.05 17.84 -6.04
N LEU A 195 9.66 16.70 -6.62
CA LEU A 195 10.02 16.29 -7.99
C LEU A 195 8.92 16.58 -9.02
N ALA A 196 7.73 16.99 -8.55
CA ALA A 196 6.55 17.17 -9.38
C ALA A 196 6.37 18.64 -9.83
N PRO A 197 5.76 18.88 -11.00
CA PRO A 197 5.37 20.24 -11.41
C PRO A 197 4.39 20.87 -10.42
N ALA A 198 4.42 22.20 -10.25
CA ALA A 198 3.59 22.92 -9.26
C ALA A 198 2.07 22.70 -9.38
N ALA A 199 1.57 22.29 -10.55
CA ALA A 199 0.15 21.93 -10.77
C ALA A 199 -0.22 20.50 -10.31
N MET A 200 0.77 19.71 -9.87
CA MET A 200 0.59 18.41 -9.26
C MET A 200 0.25 18.55 -7.79
N SER A 201 -0.72 17.77 -7.33
CA SER A 201 -1.07 17.64 -5.92
C SER A 201 -1.23 16.16 -5.60
N ARG A 202 -1.18 15.81 -4.31
CA ARG A 202 -1.43 14.44 -3.84
C ARG A 202 -2.70 13.83 -4.45
N GLY A 203 -3.82 14.58 -4.40
CA GLY A 203 -5.10 14.14 -4.97
C GLY A 203 -5.10 14.02 -6.50
N ARG A 204 -4.24 14.76 -7.21
CA ARG A 204 -4.04 14.54 -8.65
C ARG A 204 -3.25 13.26 -8.90
N LEU A 205 -2.18 13.02 -8.14
CA LEU A 205 -1.38 11.80 -8.22
C LEU A 205 -2.20 10.55 -7.85
N GLU A 206 -2.99 10.59 -6.78
CA GLU A 206 -3.87 9.50 -6.37
C GLU A 206 -4.87 9.11 -7.46
N ARG A 207 -5.53 10.09 -8.09
CA ARG A 207 -6.41 9.85 -9.24
C ARG A 207 -5.66 9.29 -10.45
N GLN A 208 -4.44 9.74 -10.71
CA GLN A 208 -3.60 9.18 -11.77
C GLN A 208 -3.17 7.74 -11.48
N VAL A 209 -2.83 7.40 -10.23
CA VAL A 209 -2.51 6.03 -9.82
C VAL A 209 -3.75 5.13 -9.88
N LEU A 210 -4.93 5.63 -9.47
CA LEU A 210 -6.20 4.91 -9.60
C LEU A 210 -6.57 4.70 -11.08
N ALA A 211 -6.48 5.72 -11.93
CA ALA A 211 -6.71 5.61 -13.37
C ALA A 211 -5.73 4.63 -14.04
N ALA A 212 -4.47 4.62 -13.59
CA ALA A 212 -3.47 3.66 -14.05
C ALA A 212 -3.84 2.21 -13.67
N MET A 213 -4.37 1.97 -12.46
CA MET A 213 -4.96 0.67 -12.11
C MET A 213 -6.17 0.34 -13.00
N LEU A 214 -7.15 1.24 -13.12
CA LEU A 214 -8.37 1.06 -13.92
C LEU A 214 -8.10 0.89 -15.43
N SER A 215 -6.91 1.26 -15.93
CA SER A 215 -6.54 1.02 -17.32
C SER A 215 -6.42 -0.46 -17.71
N GLN A 216 -6.19 -1.34 -16.72
CA GLN A 216 -6.16 -2.81 -16.92
C GLN A 216 -7.43 -3.50 -16.39
N PHE A 217 -8.17 -2.82 -15.50
CA PHE A 217 -9.30 -3.39 -14.78
C PHE A 217 -10.60 -2.59 -14.92
N GLU A 218 -11.64 -3.25 -15.43
CA GLU A 218 -13.03 -2.80 -15.45
C GLU A 218 -13.59 -2.84 -14.02
N PRO A 219 -13.99 -1.70 -13.41
CA PRO A 219 -14.54 -1.68 -12.07
C PRO A 219 -15.94 -2.31 -12.04
N VAL A 220 -16.21 -3.18 -11.06
CA VAL A 220 -17.53 -3.85 -10.91
C VAL A 220 -18.12 -3.75 -9.51
N GLY A 221 -19.45 -3.66 -9.46
CA GLY A 221 -20.26 -3.56 -8.25
C GLY A 221 -20.75 -4.91 -7.73
N GLU A 222 -21.79 -4.87 -6.90
CA GLU A 222 -22.48 -6.09 -6.44
C GLU A 222 -23.10 -6.85 -7.62
N GLY A 223 -23.12 -8.18 -7.56
CA GLY A 223 -23.56 -9.02 -8.69
C GLY A 223 -22.67 -8.97 -9.94
N GLY A 224 -21.51 -8.28 -9.89
CA GLY A 224 -20.53 -8.26 -10.99
C GLY A 224 -20.89 -7.37 -12.18
N GLN A 225 -21.85 -6.47 -12.01
CA GLN A 225 -22.20 -5.46 -13.02
C GLN A 225 -21.12 -4.36 -13.11
N PRO A 226 -20.89 -3.75 -14.28
CA PRO A 226 -19.99 -2.59 -14.42
C PRO A 226 -20.39 -1.44 -13.47
N LEU A 227 -19.40 -0.75 -12.92
CA LEU A 227 -19.64 0.37 -12.00
C LEU A 227 -20.07 1.67 -12.70
N PHE A 228 -19.76 1.78 -14.00
CA PHE A 228 -20.05 2.91 -14.87
C PHE A 228 -20.67 2.40 -16.17
N GLU A 229 -21.62 3.14 -16.73
CA GLU A 229 -22.19 2.84 -18.04
C GLU A 229 -21.23 3.26 -19.18
N ASN A 230 -21.45 2.72 -20.38
CA ASN A 230 -20.54 2.85 -21.52
C ASN A 230 -20.12 4.31 -21.80
N GLY A 231 -18.82 4.62 -21.68
CA GLY A 231 -18.24 5.86 -22.21
C GLY A 231 -17.16 6.51 -21.35
N GLU A 232 -17.14 6.27 -20.03
CA GLU A 232 -16.12 6.86 -19.15
C GLU A 232 -14.74 6.19 -19.30
N GLY A 233 -13.70 6.99 -19.54
CA GLY A 233 -12.32 6.56 -19.52
C GLY A 233 -11.76 6.45 -18.09
N PRO A 234 -10.59 5.79 -17.90
CA PRO A 234 -10.02 5.57 -16.57
C PRO A 234 -9.79 6.84 -15.73
N ASN A 235 -9.58 8.00 -16.36
CA ASN A 235 -9.40 9.28 -15.67
C ASN A 235 -10.72 9.85 -15.13
N GLU A 236 -11.82 9.75 -15.90
CA GLU A 236 -13.15 10.12 -15.43
C GLU A 236 -13.57 9.21 -14.28
N MET A 237 -13.53 7.89 -14.49
CA MET A 237 -13.89 6.89 -13.47
C MET A 237 -13.09 7.07 -12.17
N ALA A 238 -11.78 7.31 -12.25
CA ALA A 238 -10.93 7.55 -11.07
C ALA A 238 -11.30 8.85 -10.34
N THR A 239 -11.73 9.89 -11.07
CA THR A 239 -12.18 11.15 -10.48
C THR A 239 -13.53 10.97 -9.80
N SER A 240 -14.50 10.39 -10.53
CA SER A 240 -15.84 10.05 -10.04
C SER A 240 -15.77 9.21 -8.76
N LEU A 241 -14.96 8.15 -8.73
CA LEU A 241 -14.72 7.30 -7.55
C LEU A 241 -14.10 8.07 -6.38
N TRP A 242 -13.09 8.90 -6.65
CA TRP A 242 -12.36 9.60 -5.60
C TRP A 242 -13.22 10.65 -4.89
N ASP A 243 -13.91 11.46 -5.68
CA ASP A 243 -14.75 12.55 -5.21
C ASP A 243 -15.97 12.00 -4.45
N ALA A 244 -16.49 10.85 -4.89
CA ALA A 244 -17.45 10.01 -4.18
C ALA A 244 -16.98 9.54 -2.79
N ALA A 245 -15.76 9.01 -2.68
CA ALA A 245 -15.22 8.52 -1.39
C ALA A 245 -14.99 9.67 -0.38
N LEU A 246 -14.84 10.90 -0.85
CA LEU A 246 -14.76 12.10 -0.02
C LEU A 246 -16.14 12.67 0.40
N GLY A 247 -17.23 11.99 0.06
CA GLY A 247 -18.57 12.30 0.58
C GLY A 247 -19.46 13.17 -0.34
N LEU A 248 -19.14 13.28 -1.63
CA LEU A 248 -20.04 13.93 -2.59
C LEU A 248 -21.20 12.99 -3.00
N PRO A 249 -22.44 13.50 -3.18
CA PRO A 249 -23.62 12.63 -3.27
C PRO A 249 -23.70 11.87 -4.60
N GLY A 250 -23.31 10.59 -4.61
CA GLY A 250 -23.44 9.73 -5.78
C GLY A 250 -23.12 8.25 -5.54
N ALA A 251 -22.03 7.92 -4.83
CA ALA A 251 -21.53 6.54 -4.77
C ALA A 251 -21.81 5.76 -3.47
N SER A 252 -22.66 6.29 -2.59
CA SER A 252 -22.90 5.74 -1.24
C SER A 252 -23.21 4.22 -1.25
N ARG A 253 -24.00 3.74 -2.22
CA ARG A 253 -24.42 2.33 -2.31
C ARG A 253 -23.30 1.37 -2.76
N PHE A 254 -22.44 1.77 -3.69
CA PHE A 254 -21.45 0.87 -4.28
C PHE A 254 -20.22 0.67 -3.38
N LEU A 255 -19.77 1.75 -2.73
CA LEU A 255 -18.74 1.64 -1.70
C LEU A 255 -19.25 0.76 -0.55
N GLN A 256 -20.52 0.93 -0.13
CA GLN A 256 -21.15 0.08 0.89
C GLN A 256 -21.19 -1.40 0.50
N ALA A 257 -21.53 -1.75 -0.74
CA ALA A 257 -21.51 -3.15 -1.18
C ALA A 257 -20.08 -3.75 -1.18
N ALA A 258 -19.08 -3.01 -1.67
CA ALA A 258 -17.68 -3.44 -1.62
C ALA A 258 -17.17 -3.58 -0.16
N LEU A 259 -17.53 -2.63 0.71
CA LEU A 259 -17.27 -2.67 2.15
C LEU A 259 -17.95 -3.85 2.84
N GLN A 260 -19.17 -4.21 2.44
CA GLN A 260 -19.92 -5.32 3.02
C GLN A 260 -19.33 -6.67 2.61
N ALA A 261 -19.03 -6.86 1.32
CA ALA A 261 -18.32 -8.05 0.84
C ALA A 261 -16.94 -8.20 1.51
N ALA A 262 -16.21 -7.09 1.67
CA ALA A 262 -14.97 -7.01 2.43
C ALA A 262 -15.13 -7.44 3.90
N ARG A 263 -16.19 -7.01 4.59
CA ARG A 263 -16.50 -7.41 5.97
C ARG A 263 -16.84 -8.89 6.10
N THR A 264 -17.74 -9.40 5.25
CA THR A 264 -18.10 -10.83 5.23
C THR A 264 -16.89 -11.73 4.94
N ALA A 265 -16.00 -11.31 4.04
CA ALA A 265 -14.73 -11.99 3.81
C ALA A 265 -13.81 -12.01 5.05
N ALA A 266 -13.81 -10.94 5.85
CA ALA A 266 -12.99 -10.82 7.06
C ALA A 266 -13.53 -11.69 8.21
N GLU A 267 -14.85 -11.73 8.38
CA GLU A 267 -15.54 -12.57 9.38
C GLU A 267 -15.25 -14.07 9.17
N GLN A 268 -15.28 -14.55 7.93
CA GLN A 268 -14.96 -15.93 7.58
C GLN A 268 -13.54 -16.35 8.00
N VAL A 269 -12.55 -15.47 7.82
CA VAL A 269 -11.14 -15.77 8.15
C VAL A 269 -10.89 -15.77 9.67
N HIS A 270 -11.67 -15.00 10.44
CA HIS A 270 -11.51 -14.96 11.90
C HIS A 270 -11.91 -16.28 12.57
N ALA A 271 -12.82 -17.05 11.97
CA ALA A 271 -13.22 -18.38 12.44
C ALA A 271 -12.15 -19.48 12.23
N GLU A 272 -11.21 -19.29 11.30
CA GLU A 272 -10.26 -20.33 10.86
C GLU A 272 -8.82 -20.15 11.37
N SER A 273 -8.51 -19.04 12.07
CA SER A 273 -7.13 -18.58 12.28
C SER A 273 -6.57 -18.85 13.69
N SER A 274 -5.98 -20.03 13.93
CA SER A 274 -5.29 -20.35 15.19
C SER A 274 -3.75 -20.54 15.11
N ALA A 275 -3.11 -20.43 13.93
CA ALA A 275 -1.70 -20.86 13.79
C ALA A 275 -0.79 -20.10 12.77
N ARG A 276 -1.16 -18.93 12.23
CA ARG A 276 -0.47 -18.33 11.05
C ARG A 276 0.14 -16.94 11.28
N LYS A 277 1.06 -16.55 10.38
CA LYS A 277 1.70 -15.21 10.31
C LYS A 277 0.70 -14.15 9.82
N SER A 278 -0.23 -13.78 10.69
CA SER A 278 -1.19 -12.69 10.46
C SER A 278 -0.66 -11.35 10.97
N ASN A 279 -1.38 -10.28 10.67
CA ASN A 279 -1.11 -8.93 11.16
C ASN A 279 -1.17 -8.85 12.69
N LYS A 280 -0.20 -8.15 13.31
CA LYS A 280 -0.13 -7.99 14.78
C LYS A 280 0.36 -6.60 15.15
N VAL A 281 -0.31 -5.97 16.12
CA VAL A 281 0.28 -4.84 16.86
C VAL A 281 1.45 -5.38 17.69
N VAL A 282 2.60 -4.72 17.65
CA VAL A 282 3.77 -5.08 18.46
C VAL A 282 3.60 -4.44 19.85
N SER A 283 3.75 -5.21 20.92
CA SER A 283 3.47 -4.72 22.27
C SER A 283 4.56 -3.78 22.78
N LEU A 284 4.20 -2.92 23.75
CA LEU A 284 5.17 -2.08 24.46
C LEU A 284 6.29 -2.92 25.11
N ALA A 285 5.94 -4.08 25.67
CA ALA A 285 6.89 -5.01 26.27
C ALA A 285 7.87 -5.59 25.24
N ASP A 286 7.40 -5.95 24.03
CA ASP A 286 8.28 -6.41 22.94
C ASP A 286 9.28 -5.33 22.49
N LEU A 287 8.82 -4.08 22.44
CA LEU A 287 9.66 -2.93 22.09
C LEU A 287 10.70 -2.65 23.19
N GLN A 288 10.29 -2.61 24.45
CA GLN A 288 11.20 -2.44 25.60
C GLN A 288 12.25 -3.57 25.64
N ALA A 289 11.82 -4.83 25.50
CA ALA A 289 12.70 -6.00 25.46
C ALA A 289 13.62 -6.05 24.23
N ALA A 290 13.33 -5.28 23.17
CA ALA A 290 14.22 -5.07 22.04
C ALA A 290 15.22 -3.93 22.28
N GLY A 291 14.83 -2.88 23.01
CA GLY A 291 15.70 -1.77 23.39
C GLY A 291 16.84 -2.18 24.32
N SER A 292 16.58 -3.14 25.23
CA SER A 292 17.57 -3.65 26.19
C SER A 292 18.59 -4.66 25.63
N ARG A 293 18.61 -4.93 24.31
CA ARG A 293 19.51 -5.90 23.66
C ARG A 293 20.67 -5.22 22.89
N LYS A 294 21.16 -4.10 23.40
CA LYS A 294 22.35 -3.41 22.88
C LYS A 294 23.61 -3.86 23.59
#